data_AF-A0A8D8GGA0-F1
#
_entry.id   AF-A0A8D8GGA0-F1
#
_cell.length_a   1.000
_cell.length_b   1.000
_cell.length_c   1.000
_cell.angle_alpha   90.00
_cell.angle_beta   90.00
_cell.angle_gamma   90.00
#
_symmetry.space_group_name_H-M   'P 1'
#
loop_
_entity.id
_entity.type
_entity.pdbx_description
1 polymer ?
#
loop_
_entity_poly.entity_id
_entity_poly.type
_entity_poly.pdbx_seq_one_letter_code
_entity_poly.pdbx_strand_id
1 'polypeptide(L)'
;MASENSEPATELVRLLECRVCLEGVKNCLICCHCSQPFCQDCIVRWIQENGKCPNCRQNLTCKGSLVKVATFDRIQELLMDESQNRCGQHPKDYLSLYCKLCQQSICARCLHSDQHMEHKDEVVLVDDIYDQSEYRLRYTMVKIERERATTVTLLDGLKDNLKTVTQLLNDDIKVLEGNLSKIDELHHEVEESLNSKKDATTLREMMEILRTAESFNLKQTQVLEKLHFQKSSSPHFVTIKFKVDENDESDNKPVLESLTVNGGSVGR
;
A
#
# COMPACT_ATOMS: atom_id res chain seq x y z
N MET A 1 -39.26 -3.08 32.90
CA MET A 1 -39.04 -2.87 31.46
C MET A 1 -37.81 -2.02 31.32
N ALA A 2 -36.67 -2.67 31.16
CA ALA A 2 -35.35 -2.05 31.11
C ALA A 2 -34.66 -2.53 29.83
N SER A 3 -33.69 -1.74 29.38
CA SER A 3 -32.66 -2.04 28.39
C SER A 3 -33.09 -2.18 26.92
N GLU A 4 -33.24 -1.05 26.23
CA GLU A 4 -32.99 -0.95 24.77
C GLU A 4 -32.17 0.30 24.36
N ASN A 5 -31.53 1.02 25.29
CA ASN A 5 -30.76 2.24 25.00
C ASN A 5 -29.22 2.12 25.16
N SER A 6 -28.64 0.93 25.31
CA SER A 6 -27.21 0.76 25.69
C SER A 6 -26.24 0.25 24.62
N GLU A 7 -26.71 -0.21 23.46
CA GLU A 7 -25.83 -0.87 22.47
C GLU A 7 -24.76 0.05 21.82
N PRO A 8 -25.09 1.22 21.25
CA PRO A 8 -24.11 2.01 20.49
C PRO A 8 -23.04 2.67 21.38
N ALA A 9 -23.39 3.07 22.60
CA ALA A 9 -22.44 3.62 23.56
C ALA A 9 -21.41 2.56 24.01
N THR A 10 -21.84 1.30 24.13
CA THR A 10 -20.96 0.18 24.51
C THR A 10 -19.98 -0.18 23.38
N GLU A 11 -20.43 -0.12 22.13
CA GLU A 11 -19.57 -0.34 20.95
C GLU A 11 -18.45 0.72 20.86
N LEU A 12 -18.81 1.99 21.05
CA LEU A 12 -17.85 3.10 21.00
C LEU A 12 -16.80 2.99 22.12
N VAL A 13 -17.21 2.63 23.35
CA VAL A 13 -16.27 2.42 24.47
C VAL A 13 -15.26 1.32 24.13
N ARG A 14 -15.71 0.20 23.53
CA ARG A 14 -14.82 -0.90 23.09
C ARG A 14 -13.82 -0.48 22.01
N LEU A 15 -14.19 0.46 21.14
CA LEU A 15 -13.28 1.01 20.13
C LEU A 15 -12.19 1.90 20.74
N LEU A 16 -12.39 2.38 21.97
CA LEU A 16 -11.45 3.23 22.71
C LEU A 16 -10.68 2.46 23.78
N GLU A 17 -10.84 1.14 23.89
CA GLU A 17 -10.11 0.31 24.82
C GLU A 17 -8.72 -0.06 24.29
N CYS A 18 -7.70 0.12 25.12
CA CYS A 18 -6.35 -0.32 24.81
C CYS A 18 -6.29 -1.85 24.72
N ARG A 19 -5.75 -2.39 23.62
CA ARG A 19 -5.59 -3.86 23.45
C ARG A 19 -4.55 -4.53 24.34
N VAL A 20 -3.94 -3.80 25.27
CA VAL A 20 -2.97 -4.34 26.24
C VAL A 20 -3.53 -4.29 27.66
N CYS A 21 -3.91 -3.12 28.17
CA CYS A 21 -4.46 -3.01 29.52
C CYS A 21 -5.98 -3.21 29.60
N LEU A 22 -6.68 -3.21 28.45
CA LEU A 22 -8.14 -3.33 28.35
C LEU A 22 -8.92 -2.21 29.05
N GLU A 23 -8.25 -1.13 29.43
CA GLU A 23 -8.86 0.10 29.93
C GLU A 23 -9.04 1.12 28.79
N GLY A 24 -9.78 2.20 29.05
CA GLY A 24 -9.85 3.35 28.16
C GLY A 24 -8.47 3.90 27.81
N VAL A 25 -8.23 4.07 26.51
CA VAL A 25 -6.93 4.48 25.97
C VAL A 25 -6.51 5.86 26.49
N LYS A 26 -5.21 6.02 26.74
CA LYS A 26 -4.61 7.30 27.17
C LYS A 26 -3.41 7.60 26.28
N ASN A 27 -3.36 8.82 25.75
CA ASN A 27 -2.38 9.23 24.74
C ASN A 27 -2.37 8.22 23.58
N CYS A 28 -3.50 8.09 22.90
CA CYS A 28 -3.75 6.99 21.97
C CYS A 28 -2.72 6.92 20.82
N LEU A 29 -2.13 5.72 20.66
CA LEU A 29 -1.36 5.30 19.49
C LEU A 29 -2.08 4.16 18.78
N ILE A 30 -2.25 4.27 17.46
CA ILE A 30 -2.86 3.23 16.62
C ILE A 30 -1.80 2.53 15.77
N CYS A 31 -1.88 1.20 15.71
CA CYS A 31 -1.05 0.39 14.80
C CYS A 31 -1.50 0.56 13.34
N CYS A 32 -0.58 0.94 12.45
CA CYS A 32 -0.90 1.16 11.03
C CYS A 32 -1.28 -0.12 10.26
N HIS A 33 -0.97 -1.30 10.80
CA HIS A 33 -1.26 -2.58 10.15
C HIS A 33 -2.64 -3.15 10.49
N CYS A 34 -3.12 -2.93 11.71
CA CYS A 34 -4.38 -3.52 12.18
C CYS A 34 -5.37 -2.52 12.78
N SER A 35 -5.02 -1.23 12.76
CA SER A 35 -5.84 -0.12 13.24
C SER A 35 -6.36 -0.29 14.67
N GLN A 36 -5.63 -1.04 15.50
CA GLN A 36 -6.00 -1.23 16.91
C GLN A 36 -5.34 -0.16 17.78
N PRO A 37 -6.07 0.38 18.78
CA PRO A 37 -5.58 1.41 19.67
C PRO A 37 -4.81 0.84 20.87
N PHE A 38 -3.82 1.61 21.32
CA PHE A 38 -3.02 1.33 22.49
C PHE A 38 -2.71 2.60 23.26
N CYS A 39 -2.62 2.50 24.59
CA CYS A 39 -2.02 3.58 25.38
C CYS A 39 -0.56 3.71 24.98
N GLN A 40 -0.06 4.94 24.89
CA GLN A 40 1.35 5.22 24.57
C GLN A 40 2.30 4.41 25.47
N ASP A 41 2.08 4.42 26.78
CA ASP A 41 2.95 3.73 27.75
C ASP A 41 2.90 2.21 27.58
N CYS A 42 1.73 1.64 27.28
CA CYS A 42 1.55 0.21 27.09
C CYS A 42 2.30 -0.29 25.85
N ILE A 43 2.12 0.37 24.71
CA ILE A 43 2.71 -0.08 23.45
C ILE A 43 4.21 0.19 23.38
N VAL A 44 4.68 1.31 23.94
CA VAL A 44 6.12 1.64 23.98
C VAL A 44 6.87 0.60 24.82
N ARG A 45 6.37 0.25 26.00
CA ARG A 45 6.96 -0.80 26.85
C ARG A 45 6.98 -2.15 26.12
N TRP A 46 5.86 -2.52 25.48
CA TRP A 46 5.76 -3.78 24.74
C TRP A 46 6.77 -3.87 23.59
N ILE A 47 6.92 -2.81 22.80
CA ILE A 47 7.82 -2.77 21.64
C ILE A 47 9.27 -2.89 22.08
N GLN A 48 9.67 -2.31 23.21
CA GLN A 48 11.03 -2.42 23.73
C GLN A 48 11.44 -3.89 23.97
N GLU A 49 10.50 -4.74 24.36
CA GLU A 49 10.75 -6.15 24.64
C GLU A 49 10.54 -7.07 23.42
N ASN A 50 9.52 -6.78 22.59
CA ASN A 50 9.05 -7.73 21.56
C ASN A 50 9.20 -7.23 20.11
N GLY A 51 9.29 -5.92 19.89
CA GLY A 51 9.36 -5.30 18.55
C GLY A 51 8.11 -5.47 17.65
N LYS A 52 7.07 -6.20 18.10
CA LYS A 52 5.90 -6.58 17.28
C LYS A 52 4.59 -6.11 17.91
N CYS A 53 3.56 -5.93 17.09
CA CYS A 53 2.22 -5.55 17.53
C CYS A 53 1.61 -6.63 18.45
N PRO A 54 1.08 -6.29 19.64
CA PRO A 54 0.39 -7.25 20.51
C PRO A 54 -0.81 -7.93 19.85
N ASN A 55 -1.48 -7.24 18.93
CA ASN A 55 -2.71 -7.72 18.29
C ASN A 55 -2.44 -8.53 17.02
N CYS A 56 -1.78 -7.94 16.01
CA CYS A 56 -1.58 -8.59 14.71
C CYS A 56 -0.19 -9.23 14.53
N ARG A 57 0.72 -9.08 15.51
CA ARG A 57 2.10 -9.62 15.49
C ARG A 57 3.01 -9.07 14.38
N GLN A 58 2.55 -8.08 13.62
CA GLN A 58 3.37 -7.40 12.61
C GLN A 58 4.50 -6.59 13.27
N ASN A 59 5.65 -6.47 12.60
CA ASN A 59 6.79 -5.72 13.12
C ASN A 59 6.47 -4.22 13.23
N LEU A 60 6.77 -3.61 14.38
CA LEU A 60 6.54 -2.19 14.67
C LEU A 60 7.84 -1.38 14.83
N THR A 61 9.02 -1.96 14.59
CA THR A 61 10.30 -1.24 14.75
C THR A 61 10.58 -0.20 13.67
N CYS A 62 9.80 -0.16 12.58
CA CYS A 62 9.95 0.84 11.52
C CYS A 62 9.32 2.18 11.90
N LYS A 63 9.89 3.29 11.39
CA LYS A 63 9.31 4.63 11.56
C LYS A 63 7.91 4.67 10.92
N GLY A 64 6.94 5.23 11.62
CA GLY A 64 5.55 5.35 11.15
C GLY A 64 4.67 4.12 11.35
N SER A 65 5.15 3.09 12.05
CA SER A 65 4.36 1.90 12.42
C SER A 65 3.22 2.20 13.41
N LEU A 66 3.37 3.29 14.17
CA LEU A 66 2.41 3.81 15.14
C LEU A 66 2.05 5.26 14.79
N VAL A 67 0.75 5.55 14.84
CA VAL A 67 0.21 6.89 14.56
C VAL A 67 -0.47 7.42 15.81
N LYS A 68 -0.12 8.64 16.22
CA LYS A 68 -0.78 9.31 17.35
C LYS A 68 -2.16 9.84 16.95
N VAL A 69 -3.17 9.55 17.76
CA VAL A 69 -4.57 9.90 17.48
C VAL A 69 -5.19 10.64 18.66
N ALA A 70 -4.94 11.96 18.73
CA ALA A 70 -5.45 12.82 19.80
C ALA A 70 -6.99 12.88 19.86
N THR A 71 -7.67 12.58 18.76
CA THR A 71 -9.15 12.54 18.71
C THR A 71 -9.72 11.48 19.65
N PHE A 72 -9.04 10.34 19.83
CA PHE A 72 -9.53 9.26 20.70
C PHE A 72 -9.50 9.70 22.17
N ASP A 73 -8.43 10.39 22.57
CA ASP A 73 -8.30 10.96 23.92
C ASP A 73 -9.45 11.96 24.19
N ARG A 74 -9.72 12.84 23.22
CA ARG A 74 -10.81 13.84 23.31
C ARG A 74 -12.20 13.21 23.36
N ILE A 75 -12.45 12.14 22.58
CA ILE A 75 -13.74 11.43 22.63
C ILE A 75 -13.91 10.76 23.99
N GLN A 76 -12.85 10.18 24.55
CA GLN A 76 -12.91 9.54 25.86
C GLN A 76 -13.23 10.56 26.97
N GLU A 77 -12.63 11.75 26.92
CA GLU A 77 -12.97 12.85 27.84
C GLU A 77 -14.45 13.25 27.71
N LEU A 78 -14.96 13.37 26.48
CA LEU A 78 -16.36 13.72 26.23
C LEU A 78 -17.34 12.65 26.75
N LEU A 79 -16.99 11.37 26.66
CA LEU A 79 -17.82 10.27 27.17
C LEU A 79 -17.91 10.26 28.71
N MET A 80 -16.92 10.85 29.40
CA MET A 80 -16.88 10.92 30.86
C MET A 80 -17.61 12.16 31.43
N ASP A 81 -17.95 13.15 30.61
CA ASP A 81 -18.59 14.38 31.05
C ASP A 81 -20.13 14.24 31.11
N GLU A 82 -20.72 14.31 32.31
CA GLU A 82 -22.17 14.26 32.50
C GLU A 82 -22.88 15.57 32.08
N SER A 83 -22.13 16.65 31.81
CA SER A 83 -22.64 17.93 31.32
C SER A 83 -22.69 18.03 29.80
N GLN A 84 -22.62 16.88 29.11
CA GLN A 84 -22.76 16.73 27.67
C GLN A 84 -23.83 17.68 27.10
N ASN A 85 -23.39 18.50 26.13
CA ASN A 85 -24.23 19.42 25.37
C ASN A 85 -24.80 20.63 26.14
N ARG A 86 -24.26 20.98 27.32
CA ARG A 86 -24.59 22.23 28.02
C ARG A 86 -23.54 23.30 27.81
N CYS A 87 -23.96 24.56 27.80
CA CYS A 87 -23.02 25.68 27.67
C CYS A 87 -22.27 25.93 28.99
N GLY A 88 -20.93 26.00 28.93
CA GLY A 88 -20.10 26.27 30.10
C GLY A 88 -20.33 27.66 30.74
N GLN A 89 -20.70 28.67 29.94
CA GLN A 89 -21.06 30.00 30.46
C GLN A 89 -22.54 30.09 30.87
N HIS A 90 -23.39 29.25 30.28
CA HIS A 90 -24.84 29.27 30.49
C HIS A 90 -25.35 27.84 30.80
N PRO A 91 -25.16 27.34 32.04
CA PRO A 91 -25.40 25.92 32.36
C PRO A 91 -26.83 25.41 32.12
N LYS A 92 -27.81 26.31 32.05
CA LYS A 92 -29.22 25.98 31.76
C LYS A 92 -29.50 25.83 30.27
N ASP A 93 -28.65 26.36 29.40
CA ASP A 93 -28.88 26.41 27.96
C ASP A 93 -28.09 25.30 27.27
N TYR A 94 -28.73 24.64 26.29
CA TYR A 94 -28.11 23.59 25.48
C TYR A 94 -27.33 24.18 24.29
N LEU A 95 -26.29 23.46 23.87
CA LEU A 95 -25.49 23.76 22.69
C LEU A 95 -26.21 23.26 21.44
N SER A 96 -27.09 24.08 20.86
CA SER A 96 -27.89 23.73 19.67
C SER A 96 -27.40 24.40 18.38
N LEU A 97 -26.47 25.34 18.48
CA LEU A 97 -25.95 26.11 17.36
C LEU A 97 -24.46 25.84 17.16
N TYR A 98 -23.98 25.93 15.93
CA TYR A 98 -22.57 25.79 15.59
C TYR A 98 -22.09 27.02 14.83
N CYS A 99 -21.06 27.68 15.38
CA CYS A 99 -20.42 28.82 14.73
C CYS A 99 -19.28 28.31 13.84
N LYS A 100 -19.40 28.48 12.52
CA LYS A 100 -18.38 27.98 11.56
C LYS A 100 -17.05 28.71 11.67
N LEU A 101 -17.07 30.01 11.98
CA LEU A 101 -15.87 30.82 12.14
C LEU A 101 -15.08 30.45 13.40
N CYS A 102 -15.78 30.23 14.53
CA CYS A 102 -15.15 29.85 15.79
C CYS A 102 -14.88 28.35 15.91
N GLN A 103 -15.47 27.52 15.04
CA GLN A 103 -15.45 26.05 15.10
C GLN A 103 -15.89 25.49 16.45
N GLN A 104 -16.97 26.04 17.01
CA GLN A 104 -17.47 25.71 18.34
C GLN A 104 -18.99 25.65 18.36
N SER A 105 -19.51 24.71 19.15
CA SER A 105 -20.93 24.65 19.48
C SER A 105 -21.26 25.70 20.54
N ILE A 106 -22.33 26.45 20.33
CA ILE A 106 -22.78 27.55 21.17
C ILE A 106 -24.27 27.40 21.51
N CYS A 107 -24.71 28.03 22.60
CA CYS A 107 -26.14 28.15 22.92
C CYS A 107 -26.75 29.41 22.30
N ALA A 108 -28.08 29.50 22.28
CA ALA A 108 -28.81 30.66 21.76
C ALA A 108 -28.43 31.99 22.46
N ARG A 109 -27.99 31.95 23.71
CA ARG A 109 -27.52 33.15 24.42
C ARG A 109 -26.13 33.59 23.99
N CYS A 110 -25.22 32.65 23.75
CA CYS A 110 -23.89 32.94 23.22
C CYS A 110 -23.94 33.56 21.83
N LEU A 111 -24.96 33.25 21.02
CA LEU A 111 -25.16 33.90 19.71
C LEU A 111 -25.28 35.44 19.83
N HIS A 112 -25.86 35.92 20.93
CA HIS A 112 -26.09 37.35 21.19
C HIS A 112 -25.00 37.96 22.07
N SER A 113 -23.94 37.23 22.42
CA SER A 113 -22.82 37.78 23.16
C SER A 113 -21.86 38.50 22.23
N ASP A 114 -21.12 39.47 22.76
CA ASP A 114 -20.11 40.23 22.01
C ASP A 114 -19.07 39.33 21.31
N GLN A 115 -18.89 38.09 21.78
CA GLN A 115 -17.96 37.10 21.21
C GLN A 115 -18.44 36.50 19.88
N HIS A 116 -19.74 36.50 19.59
CA HIS A 116 -20.32 35.91 18.37
C HIS A 116 -21.23 36.87 17.59
N MET A 117 -21.38 38.12 18.03
CA MET A 117 -22.20 39.14 17.36
C MET A 117 -21.86 39.32 15.88
N GLU A 118 -20.58 39.34 15.53
CA GLU A 118 -20.12 39.50 14.13
C GLU A 118 -20.20 38.22 13.30
N HIS A 119 -20.48 37.06 13.92
CA HIS A 119 -20.48 35.76 13.24
C HIS A 119 -21.88 35.23 12.94
N LYS A 120 -22.94 36.02 13.19
CA LYS A 120 -24.34 35.58 13.18
C LYS A 120 -24.77 34.90 11.88
N ASP A 121 -24.29 35.38 10.74
CA ASP A 121 -24.62 34.82 9.42
C ASP A 121 -23.94 33.47 9.14
N GLU A 122 -22.88 33.15 9.89
CA GLU A 122 -22.11 31.90 9.81
C GLU A 122 -22.46 30.90 10.94
N VAL A 123 -23.54 31.16 11.67
CA VAL A 123 -24.09 30.25 12.69
C VAL A 123 -25.22 29.44 12.09
N VAL A 124 -25.14 28.13 12.24
CA VAL A 124 -26.16 27.17 11.77
C VAL A 124 -26.58 26.24 12.90
N LEU A 125 -27.62 25.44 12.69
CA LEU A 125 -27.99 24.40 13.64
C LEU A 125 -26.91 23.33 13.69
N VAL A 126 -26.67 22.78 14.88
CA VAL A 126 -25.72 21.67 15.06
C VAL A 126 -26.15 20.45 14.24
N ASP A 127 -27.46 20.18 14.13
CA ASP A 127 -28.00 19.06 13.36
C ASP A 127 -27.64 19.16 11.86
N ASP A 128 -27.73 20.36 11.27
CA ASP A 128 -27.33 20.59 9.87
C ASP A 128 -25.84 20.30 9.63
N ILE A 129 -24.99 20.62 10.62
CA ILE A 129 -23.55 20.32 10.57
C ILE A 129 -23.30 18.83 10.70
N TYR A 130 -24.07 18.12 11.52
CA TYR A 130 -23.97 16.67 11.62
C TYR A 130 -24.35 16.01 10.29
N ASP A 131 -25.49 16.37 9.71
CA ASP A 131 -25.93 15.83 8.41
C ASP A 131 -24.91 16.10 7.32
N GLN A 132 -24.39 17.33 7.23
CA GLN A 132 -23.37 17.69 6.26
C GLN A 132 -22.06 16.92 6.50
N SER A 133 -21.64 16.77 7.74
CA SER A 133 -20.41 16.05 8.10
C SER A 133 -20.55 14.56 7.81
N GLU A 134 -21.69 13.96 8.13
CA GLU A 134 -22.00 12.57 7.89
C GLU A 134 -22.02 12.27 6.39
N TYR A 135 -22.67 13.13 5.59
CA TYR A 135 -22.65 13.04 4.14
C TYR A 135 -21.22 13.12 3.59
N ARG A 136 -20.43 14.10 4.03
CA ARG A 136 -19.05 14.28 3.57
C ARG A 136 -18.16 13.08 3.93
N LEU A 137 -18.31 12.54 5.14
CA LEU A 137 -17.59 11.34 5.58
C LEU A 137 -17.98 10.13 4.74
N ARG A 138 -19.28 9.89 4.51
CA ARG A 138 -19.75 8.80 3.64
C ARG A 138 -19.24 8.93 2.22
N TYR A 139 -19.32 10.13 1.63
CA TYR A 139 -18.80 10.39 0.28
C TYR A 139 -17.30 10.08 0.19
N THR A 140 -16.53 10.56 1.17
CA THR A 140 -15.08 10.33 1.23
C THR A 140 -14.75 8.85 1.41
N MET A 141 -15.51 8.14 2.25
CA MET A 141 -15.37 6.69 2.44
C MET A 141 -15.57 5.93 1.12
N VAL A 142 -16.65 6.22 0.38
CA VAL A 142 -16.92 5.59 -0.92
C VAL A 142 -15.79 5.90 -1.92
N LYS A 143 -15.27 7.13 -1.92
CA LYS A 143 -14.14 7.50 -2.78
C LYS A 143 -12.89 6.68 -2.44
N ILE A 144 -12.53 6.57 -1.16
CA ILE A 144 -11.39 5.77 -0.69
C ILE A 144 -11.57 4.29 -1.04
N GLU A 145 -12.77 3.75 -0.92
CA GLU A 145 -13.06 2.35 -1.27
C GLU A 145 -12.87 2.08 -2.78
N ARG A 146 -13.26 3.02 -3.63
CA ARG A 146 -13.02 2.94 -5.08
C ARG A 146 -11.54 3.00 -5.40
N GLU A 147 -10.81 3.96 -4.83
CA GLU A 147 -9.36 4.07 -5.01
C GLU A 147 -8.61 2.82 -4.52
N ARG A 148 -9.04 2.26 -3.39
CA ARG A 148 -8.54 0.98 -2.87
C ARG A 148 -8.78 -0.15 -3.88
N ALA A 149 -9.99 -0.26 -4.43
CA ALA A 149 -10.31 -1.30 -5.42
C ALA A 149 -9.41 -1.20 -6.65
N THR A 150 -9.22 0.01 -7.21
CA THR A 150 -8.29 0.25 -8.32
C THR A 150 -6.86 -0.14 -7.96
N THR A 151 -6.39 0.23 -6.77
CA THR A 151 -5.04 -0.09 -6.30
C THR A 151 -4.83 -1.61 -6.18
N VAL A 152 -5.82 -2.33 -5.65
CA VAL A 152 -5.79 -3.80 -5.56
C VAL A 152 -5.69 -4.43 -6.95
N THR A 153 -6.52 -3.99 -7.91
CA THR A 153 -6.47 -4.51 -9.29
C THR A 153 -5.11 -4.25 -9.95
N LEU A 154 -4.50 -3.08 -9.72
CA LEU A 154 -3.15 -2.78 -10.22
C LEU A 154 -2.09 -3.69 -9.58
N LEU A 155 -2.17 -3.93 -8.28
CA LEU A 155 -1.25 -4.84 -7.58
C LEU A 155 -1.37 -6.28 -8.08
N ASP A 156 -2.59 -6.76 -8.34
CA ASP A 156 -2.82 -8.08 -8.92
C ASP A 156 -2.22 -8.17 -10.33
N GLY A 157 -2.42 -7.14 -11.17
CA GLY A 157 -1.79 -7.06 -12.49
C GLY A 157 -0.25 -7.09 -12.43
N LEU A 158 0.35 -6.38 -11.47
CA LEU A 158 1.81 -6.42 -11.25
C LEU A 158 2.30 -7.79 -10.78
N LYS A 159 1.52 -8.48 -9.95
CA LYS A 159 1.84 -9.84 -9.51
C LYS A 159 1.81 -10.81 -10.68
N ASP A 160 0.86 -10.67 -11.60
CA ASP A 160 0.79 -11.50 -12.80
C ASP A 160 1.88 -11.16 -13.82
N ASN A 161 2.23 -9.87 -13.97
CA ASN A 161 3.42 -9.47 -14.71
C ASN A 161 4.68 -10.14 -14.14
N LEU A 162 4.85 -10.12 -12.82
CA LEU A 162 6.02 -10.72 -12.16
C LEU A 162 6.11 -12.22 -12.41
N LYS A 163 4.97 -12.94 -12.31
CA LYS A 163 4.92 -14.37 -12.65
C LYS A 163 5.31 -14.62 -14.10
N THR A 164 4.77 -13.83 -15.02
CA THR A 164 5.02 -13.96 -16.46
C THR A 164 6.49 -13.72 -16.79
N VAL A 165 7.09 -12.65 -16.25
CA VAL A 165 8.51 -12.34 -16.42
C VAL A 165 9.39 -13.44 -15.82
N THR A 166 9.05 -13.92 -14.63
CA THR A 166 9.79 -15.02 -13.98
C THR A 166 9.73 -16.29 -14.83
N GLN A 167 8.57 -16.61 -15.41
CA GLN A 167 8.41 -17.77 -16.28
C GLN A 167 9.23 -17.63 -17.56
N LEU A 168 9.18 -16.46 -18.22
CA LEU A 168 9.99 -16.18 -19.42
C LEU A 168 11.48 -16.31 -19.13
N LEU A 169 11.97 -15.73 -18.02
CA LEU A 169 13.36 -15.86 -17.61
C LEU A 169 13.76 -17.32 -17.34
N ASN A 170 12.89 -18.11 -16.70
CA ASN A 170 13.16 -19.53 -16.48
C ASN A 170 13.21 -20.34 -17.79
N ASP A 171 12.35 -20.02 -18.76
CA ASP A 171 12.35 -20.69 -20.05
C ASP A 171 13.58 -20.31 -20.89
N ASP A 172 14.01 -19.04 -20.83
CA ASP A 172 15.27 -18.58 -21.43
C ASP A 172 16.48 -19.28 -20.79
N ILE A 173 16.51 -19.43 -19.45
CA ILE A 173 17.56 -20.17 -18.74
C ILE A 173 17.65 -21.62 -19.24
N LYS A 174 16.52 -22.33 -19.37
CA LYS A 174 16.52 -23.71 -19.88
C LYS A 174 17.07 -23.82 -21.30
N VAL A 175 16.75 -22.86 -22.16
CA VAL A 175 17.31 -22.81 -23.52
C VAL A 175 18.83 -22.62 -23.47
N LEU A 176 19.32 -21.71 -22.61
CA LEU A 176 20.75 -21.49 -22.43
C LEU A 176 21.46 -22.72 -21.86
N GLU A 177 20.88 -23.42 -20.88
CA GLU A 177 21.41 -24.68 -20.32
C GLU A 177 21.51 -25.78 -21.38
N GLY A 178 20.50 -25.92 -22.25
CA GLY A 178 20.52 -26.86 -23.37
C GLY A 178 21.60 -26.50 -24.41
N ASN A 179 21.77 -25.21 -24.69
CA ASN A 179 22.82 -24.72 -25.58
C ASN A 179 24.22 -24.98 -25.01
N LEU A 180 24.42 -24.74 -23.71
CA LEU A 180 25.69 -25.04 -23.03
C LEU A 180 26.02 -26.53 -23.10
N SER A 181 25.04 -27.39 -22.82
CA SER A 181 25.21 -28.86 -22.96
C SER A 181 25.64 -29.25 -24.37
N LYS A 182 25.04 -28.63 -25.40
CA LYS A 182 25.40 -28.94 -26.79
C LYS A 182 26.79 -28.42 -27.18
N ILE A 183 27.21 -27.28 -26.63
CA ILE A 183 28.56 -26.75 -26.82
C ILE A 183 29.58 -27.68 -26.16
N ASP A 184 29.31 -28.16 -24.95
CA ASP A 184 30.18 -29.11 -24.24
C ASP A 184 30.32 -30.43 -25.01
N GLU A 185 29.23 -30.97 -25.57
CA GLU A 185 29.26 -32.14 -26.46
C GLU A 185 30.17 -31.91 -27.68
N LEU A 186 29.97 -30.81 -28.42
CA LEU A 186 30.78 -30.48 -29.59
C LEU A 186 32.26 -30.26 -29.21
N HIS A 187 32.52 -29.63 -28.07
CA HIS A 187 33.88 -29.44 -27.58
C HIS A 187 34.57 -30.78 -27.31
N HIS A 188 33.86 -31.72 -26.66
CA HIS A 188 34.37 -33.06 -26.41
C HIS A 188 34.65 -33.84 -27.71
N GLU A 189 33.72 -33.79 -28.68
CA GLU A 189 33.91 -34.41 -30.00
C GLU A 189 35.14 -33.85 -30.74
N VAL A 190 35.36 -32.53 -30.66
CA VAL A 190 36.54 -31.88 -31.25
C VAL A 190 37.83 -32.32 -30.54
N GLU A 191 37.84 -32.36 -29.20
CA GLU A 191 39.01 -32.80 -28.43
C GLU A 191 39.38 -34.26 -28.72
N GLU A 192 38.40 -35.15 -28.80
CA GLU A 192 38.61 -36.56 -29.13
C GLU A 192 39.17 -36.72 -30.56
N SER A 193 38.59 -36.00 -31.52
CA SER A 193 39.06 -36.02 -32.92
C SER A 193 40.48 -35.46 -33.06
N LEU A 194 40.84 -34.40 -32.31
CA LEU A 194 42.21 -33.85 -32.30
C LEU A 194 43.27 -34.81 -31.71
N ASN A 195 42.87 -35.65 -30.76
CA ASN A 195 43.75 -36.63 -30.11
C ASN A 195 43.92 -37.94 -30.91
N SER A 196 43.12 -38.13 -31.96
CA SER A 196 43.16 -39.30 -32.83
C SER A 196 44.23 -39.18 -33.96
N LYS A 197 44.52 -40.27 -34.68
CA LYS A 197 45.56 -40.28 -35.73
C LYS A 197 45.14 -39.42 -36.92
N LYS A 198 45.93 -38.38 -37.24
CA LYS A 198 45.70 -37.47 -38.38
C LYS A 198 45.80 -38.18 -39.73
N ASP A 199 44.67 -38.69 -40.18
CA ASP A 199 44.46 -39.42 -41.42
C ASP A 199 43.24 -38.87 -42.20
N ALA A 200 42.94 -39.45 -43.36
CA ALA A 200 41.83 -38.97 -44.19
C ALA A 200 40.45 -39.20 -43.55
N THR A 201 40.35 -40.11 -42.58
CA THR A 201 39.11 -40.41 -41.84
C THR A 201 38.84 -39.36 -40.77
N THR A 202 39.85 -38.98 -39.99
CA THR A 202 39.74 -37.92 -38.97
C THR A 202 39.46 -36.55 -39.57
N LEU A 203 40.02 -36.24 -40.75
CA LEU A 203 39.64 -35.03 -41.51
C LEU A 203 38.17 -35.03 -41.93
N ARG A 204 37.60 -36.19 -42.26
CA ARG A 204 36.18 -36.31 -42.63
C ARG A 204 35.27 -36.13 -41.42
N GLU A 205 35.65 -36.67 -40.27
CA GLU A 205 34.94 -36.48 -39.00
C GLU A 205 34.95 -35.00 -38.56
N MET A 206 36.10 -34.32 -38.63
CA MET A 206 36.19 -32.88 -38.37
C MET A 206 35.28 -32.05 -39.28
N MET A 207 35.16 -32.41 -40.58
CA MET A 207 34.26 -31.71 -41.50
C MET A 207 32.78 -31.89 -41.10
N GLU A 208 32.38 -33.05 -40.59
CA GLU A 208 31.00 -33.27 -40.13
C GLU A 208 30.72 -32.49 -38.83
N ILE A 209 31.67 -32.43 -37.89
CA ILE A 209 31.55 -31.62 -36.67
C ILE A 209 31.42 -30.12 -37.01
N LEU A 210 32.20 -29.62 -37.97
CA LEU A 210 32.06 -28.23 -38.43
C LEU A 210 30.67 -27.97 -39.04
N ARG A 211 30.12 -28.93 -39.78
CA ARG A 211 28.79 -28.84 -40.38
C ARG A 211 27.67 -28.84 -39.34
N THR A 212 27.80 -29.65 -38.29
CA THR A 212 26.84 -29.66 -37.16
C THR A 212 26.91 -28.36 -36.36
N ALA A 213 28.11 -27.85 -36.10
CA ALA A 213 28.32 -26.55 -35.44
C ALA A 213 27.75 -25.37 -36.25
N GLU A 214 27.93 -25.38 -37.58
CA GLU A 214 27.35 -24.36 -38.46
C GLU A 214 25.81 -24.40 -38.44
N SER A 215 25.23 -25.60 -38.49
CA SER A 215 23.78 -25.77 -38.38
C SER A 215 23.23 -25.28 -37.03
N PHE A 216 23.95 -25.54 -35.94
CA PHE A 216 23.60 -25.07 -34.60
C PHE A 216 23.63 -23.54 -34.50
N ASN A 217 24.70 -22.90 -34.98
CA ASN A 217 24.81 -21.44 -35.00
C ASN A 217 23.68 -20.78 -35.81
N LEU A 218 23.37 -21.32 -36.99
CA LEU A 218 22.27 -20.79 -37.82
C LEU A 218 20.92 -20.82 -37.09
N LYS A 219 20.63 -21.90 -36.36
CA LYS A 219 19.41 -22.02 -35.56
C LYS A 219 19.38 -21.02 -34.41
N GLN A 220 20.51 -20.76 -33.74
CA GLN A 220 20.57 -19.76 -32.67
C GLN A 220 20.31 -18.34 -33.18
N THR A 221 20.89 -17.95 -34.32
CA THR A 221 20.66 -16.64 -34.92
C THR A 221 19.17 -16.39 -35.21
N GLN A 222 18.47 -17.42 -35.72
CA GLN A 222 17.02 -17.34 -35.97
C GLN A 222 16.19 -17.20 -34.68
N VAL A 223 16.64 -17.77 -33.55
CA VAL A 223 15.98 -17.63 -32.25
C VAL A 223 16.17 -16.21 -31.70
N LEU A 224 17.38 -15.65 -31.80
CA LEU A 224 17.68 -14.28 -31.37
C LEU A 224 16.83 -13.23 -32.12
N GLU A 225 16.65 -13.40 -33.43
CA GLU A 225 15.79 -12.53 -34.23
C GLU A 225 14.31 -12.58 -33.78
N LYS A 226 13.80 -13.75 -33.41
CA LYS A 226 12.41 -13.92 -32.92
C LYS A 226 12.21 -13.30 -31.54
N LEU A 227 13.18 -13.42 -30.63
CA LEU A 227 13.13 -12.83 -29.30
C LEU A 227 13.12 -11.29 -29.35
N HIS A 228 13.85 -10.69 -30.29
CA HIS A 228 13.88 -9.25 -30.49
C HIS A 228 12.51 -8.69 -30.93
N PHE A 229 11.74 -9.46 -31.71
CA PHE A 229 10.40 -9.09 -32.18
C PHE A 229 9.31 -9.20 -31.10
N GLN A 230 9.43 -10.17 -30.17
CA GLN A 230 8.47 -10.34 -29.07
C GLN A 230 8.55 -9.22 -28.02
N LYS A 231 9.74 -8.68 -27.74
CA LYS A 231 9.90 -7.53 -26.82
C LYS A 231 9.14 -6.28 -27.27
N SER A 232 8.92 -6.10 -28.58
CA SER A 232 8.18 -4.98 -29.15
C SER A 232 6.65 -5.15 -29.19
N SER A 233 6.12 -6.34 -28.90
CA SER A 233 4.72 -6.70 -29.21
C SER A 233 3.91 -7.29 -28.04
N SER A 234 4.42 -7.26 -26.81
CA SER A 234 3.71 -7.86 -25.66
C SER A 234 2.46 -7.06 -25.26
N PRO A 235 1.24 -7.64 -25.33
CA PRO A 235 0.03 -6.95 -24.91
C PRO A 235 -0.19 -7.15 -23.39
N HIS A 236 -0.58 -6.05 -22.73
CA HIS A 236 -1.12 -6.00 -21.36
C HIS A 236 -0.13 -6.09 -20.21
N PHE A 237 1.06 -5.52 -20.35
CA PHE A 237 1.87 -5.19 -19.18
C PHE A 237 1.40 -3.90 -18.51
N VAL A 238 1.03 -3.99 -17.23
CA VAL A 238 1.05 -2.83 -16.32
C VAL A 238 2.49 -2.32 -16.22
N THR A 239 2.76 -1.17 -16.80
CA THR A 239 4.09 -0.55 -16.81
C THR A 239 4.16 0.52 -15.76
N ILE A 240 5.17 0.43 -14.89
CA ILE A 240 5.49 1.47 -13.92
C ILE A 240 6.73 2.21 -14.41
N LYS A 241 6.63 3.52 -14.62
CA LYS A 241 7.78 4.39 -14.87
C LYS A 241 8.19 5.07 -13.58
N PHE A 242 9.45 4.88 -13.20
CA PHE A 242 10.09 5.61 -12.13
C PHE A 242 11.04 6.63 -12.74
N LYS A 243 11.03 7.86 -12.20
CA LYS A 243 12.07 8.83 -12.45
C LYS A 243 13.07 8.76 -11.29
N VAL A 244 14.33 8.55 -11.62
CA VAL A 244 15.45 8.67 -10.67
C VAL A 244 16.03 10.07 -10.91
N ASP A 245 15.91 10.96 -9.91
CA ASP A 245 16.62 12.24 -9.96
C ASP A 245 18.06 12.00 -9.55
N GLU A 246 18.99 12.09 -10.49
CA GLU A 246 20.43 11.83 -10.30
C GLU A 246 21.16 12.90 -9.47
N ASN A 247 20.46 13.91 -8.93
CA ASN A 247 21.05 15.09 -8.28
C ASN A 247 20.91 15.15 -6.76
N ASP A 248 20.44 14.09 -6.08
CA ASP A 248 20.33 14.09 -4.61
C ASP A 248 21.06 12.88 -4.01
N GLU A 249 22.32 13.08 -3.60
CA GLU A 249 23.19 12.06 -2.96
C GLU A 249 22.68 11.58 -1.58
N SER A 250 21.48 11.99 -1.14
CA SER A 250 21.02 11.74 0.23
C SER A 250 19.77 10.87 0.41
N ASP A 251 19.01 10.54 -0.63
CA ASP A 251 17.97 9.52 -0.54
C ASP A 251 17.49 9.13 -1.95
N ASN A 252 18.16 8.15 -2.54
CA ASN A 252 17.90 7.66 -3.90
C ASN A 252 16.58 6.85 -3.96
N LYS A 253 15.45 7.50 -3.66
CA LYS A 253 14.12 6.89 -3.71
C LYS A 253 13.50 7.16 -5.07
N PRO A 254 13.25 6.12 -5.89
CA PRO A 254 12.57 6.30 -7.17
C PRO A 254 11.19 6.90 -6.93
N VAL A 255 10.92 8.05 -7.57
CA VAL A 255 9.60 8.69 -7.53
C VAL A 255 8.77 8.12 -8.69
N LEU A 256 7.56 7.66 -8.36
CA LEU A 256 6.62 7.12 -9.32
C LEU A 256 6.12 8.23 -10.27
N GLU A 257 6.44 8.13 -11.56
CA GLU A 257 6.12 9.14 -12.57
C GLU A 257 4.80 8.84 -13.29
N SER A 258 4.56 7.57 -13.66
CA SER A 258 3.31 7.14 -14.28
C SER A 258 3.06 5.64 -14.15
N LEU A 259 1.78 5.28 -14.11
CA LEU A 259 1.27 3.91 -14.28
C LEU A 259 0.49 3.86 -15.59
N THR A 260 0.95 3.06 -16.54
CA THR A 260 0.28 2.90 -17.84
C THR A 260 0.04 1.42 -18.11
N VAL A 261 -1.21 1.06 -18.40
CA VAL A 261 -1.55 -0.25 -18.95
C VAL A 261 -1.39 -0.14 -20.46
N ASN A 262 -0.45 -0.88 -21.05
CA ASN A 262 -0.32 -0.95 -22.50
C ASN A 262 -1.57 -1.64 -23.08
N GLY A 263 -2.53 -0.82 -23.56
CA GLY A 263 -3.78 -1.30 -24.17
C GLY A 263 -5.03 -0.43 -24.00
N GLY A 264 -4.98 0.67 -23.24
CA GLY A 264 -6.15 1.55 -23.12
C GLY A 264 -5.84 2.84 -22.39
N SER A 265 -6.00 3.97 -23.08
CA SER A 265 -6.07 5.29 -22.48
C SER A 265 -7.20 5.32 -21.45
N VAL A 266 -6.88 5.31 -20.16
CA VAL A 266 -7.82 5.79 -19.13
C VAL A 266 -7.74 7.30 -19.20
N GLY A 267 -8.64 7.89 -20.01
CA GLY A 267 -8.86 9.32 -20.06
C GLY A 267 -9.29 9.84 -18.68
N ARG A 268 -8.83 11.05 -18.36
CA ARG A 268 -9.25 11.83 -17.19
C ARG A 268 -10.76 12.05 -17.17
#